data_AF-A0A7V0S6L9-F1
#
_entry.id   AF-A0A7V0S6L9-F1
#
_cell.length_a   1.000
_cell.length_b   1.000
_cell.length_c   1.000
_cell.angle_alpha   90.00
_cell.angle_beta   90.00
_cell.angle_gamma   90.00
#
_symmetry.space_group_name_H-M   'P 1'
#
loop_
_entity.id
_entity.type
_entity.pdbx_description
1 polymer ?
#
loop_
_entity_poly.entity_id
_entity_poly.type
_entity_poly.pdbx_seq_one_letter_code
_entity_poly.pdbx_strand_id
1 'polypeptide(L)'
;MMQRPKITQLAILALFFSLFVSLKASILDTPEVQLSPAQREWLLDHPEKAKELYIAEIDTARQKEVAAFNVAFISFQQGDLTGTDKYLNLALSINPKYGPALYLKGKLEYERRNVRNSLNALKQSIKNHPHRELPNYFMGKVLYERKNYEAAIDYLEDAISAFKLYTFSYALLGQLYIEIKQLDKAIDILDKGFVYSHDAEIIYYLAKAYELSNNLKKALEFYGLFAYLYPRHPYYPQVKKFLDNHQIHKYWTNRLEPIPPRGEESHFLPVGEEYVYSVHWGPIRVGELHTVVLEELQYNGIDAYKVQFSMDSNPALAFIASLHSDYITIIDQSTKQTLRHFLHQRENTIVADKVYDYDRAKGLFKCRTVHEDGHIDYLEKYLPRDCIDGTSILFYARQVVSESRREIVLTTIDETFVLSDIRFDNIKEPIMVRGQTENVFRVSGELFYKGIVGFTGNFWGWFRDDPTYLPVASDFEIWVGRIKVTMASEEDQKLHRYRQ
;
A
#
# COMPACT_ATOMS: atom_id res chain seq x y z
N MET A 1 67.65 -11.39 17.15
CA MET A 1 66.40 -11.93 17.75
C MET A 1 65.24 -11.41 16.92
N MET A 2 64.57 -12.31 16.18
CA MET A 2 63.54 -11.96 15.20
C MET A 2 62.31 -11.34 15.86
N GLN A 3 61.93 -10.13 15.43
CA GLN A 3 60.64 -9.53 15.74
C GLN A 3 59.56 -10.27 14.92
N ARG A 4 58.66 -10.97 15.62
CA ARG A 4 57.43 -11.51 15.04
C ARG A 4 56.43 -10.36 14.80
N PRO A 5 55.68 -10.36 13.69
CA PRO A 5 54.86 -9.22 13.31
C PRO A 5 53.54 -9.15 14.10
N LYS A 6 52.99 -7.94 14.15
CA LYS A 6 51.71 -7.54 14.74
C LYS A 6 50.53 -8.31 14.12
N ILE A 7 50.19 -9.47 14.67
CA ILE A 7 48.99 -10.23 14.25
C ILE A 7 47.71 -9.74 14.95
N THR A 8 47.82 -8.95 16.01
CA THR A 8 46.64 -8.50 16.79
C THR A 8 45.97 -7.23 16.27
N GLN A 9 46.67 -6.35 15.54
CA GLN A 9 46.05 -5.13 15.00
C GLN A 9 45.32 -5.36 13.67
N LEU A 10 45.80 -6.27 12.81
CA LEU A 10 45.09 -6.60 11.56
C LEU A 10 43.85 -7.48 11.80
N ALA A 11 43.85 -8.34 12.82
CA ALA A 11 42.68 -9.16 13.16
C ALA A 11 41.55 -8.31 13.78
N ILE A 12 41.89 -7.28 14.57
CA ILE A 12 40.90 -6.33 15.12
C ILE A 12 40.37 -5.41 14.02
N LEU A 13 41.22 -4.93 13.09
CA LEU A 13 40.73 -4.17 11.95
C LEU A 13 39.88 -5.02 11.01
N ALA A 14 40.21 -6.30 10.80
CA ALA A 14 39.40 -7.20 9.98
C ALA A 14 38.09 -7.60 10.67
N LEU A 15 38.05 -7.69 12.00
CA LEU A 15 36.79 -7.87 12.76
C LEU A 15 35.93 -6.61 12.76
N PHE A 16 36.52 -5.42 12.81
CA PHE A 16 35.79 -4.16 12.63
C PHE A 16 35.35 -3.95 11.18
N PHE A 17 36.14 -4.33 10.18
CA PHE A 17 35.73 -4.31 8.77
C PHE A 17 34.72 -5.41 8.43
N SER A 18 34.74 -6.56 9.11
CA SER A 18 33.75 -7.63 8.93
C SER A 18 32.44 -7.38 9.68
N LEU A 19 32.43 -6.49 10.68
CA LEU A 19 31.21 -5.93 11.27
C LEU A 19 30.63 -4.78 10.41
N PHE A 20 31.45 -4.21 9.52
CA PHE A 20 31.05 -3.27 8.47
C PHE A 20 30.93 -3.95 7.09
N VAL A 21 30.77 -5.27 7.04
CA VAL A 21 30.18 -5.93 5.87
C VAL A 21 28.69 -5.63 5.90
N SER A 22 28.34 -4.46 5.36
CA SER A 22 27.05 -4.14 4.75
C SER A 22 25.81 -4.73 5.45
N LEU A 23 25.57 -4.39 6.72
CA LEU A 23 24.21 -4.33 7.21
C LEU A 23 23.58 -3.09 6.57
N LYS A 24 23.14 -3.21 5.31
CA LYS A 24 22.18 -2.25 4.78
C LYS A 24 21.01 -2.28 5.74
N ALA A 25 20.73 -1.15 6.37
CA ALA A 25 19.69 -1.06 7.39
C ALA A 25 18.41 -1.65 6.78
N SER A 26 17.72 -2.51 7.53
CA SER A 26 16.47 -3.10 7.09
C SER A 26 15.49 -2.00 6.67
N ILE A 27 14.52 -2.33 5.82
CA ILE A 27 13.43 -1.40 5.51
C ILE A 27 12.59 -1.06 6.76
N LEU A 28 12.72 -1.87 7.82
CA LEU A 28 12.03 -1.72 9.10
C LEU A 28 12.85 -0.95 10.15
N ASP A 29 14.09 -0.57 9.86
CA ASP A 29 14.96 0.07 10.84
C ASP A 29 14.67 1.57 10.90
N THR A 30 13.58 1.94 11.55
CA THR A 30 13.29 3.31 11.99
C THR A 30 13.37 3.42 13.51
N PRO A 31 13.77 4.57 14.07
CA PRO A 31 13.86 4.79 15.52
C PRO A 31 12.54 4.56 16.27
N GLU A 32 11.40 4.81 15.62
CA GLU A 32 10.07 4.77 16.24
C GLU A 32 9.45 3.37 16.29
N VAL A 33 9.96 2.43 15.47
CA VAL A 33 9.36 1.11 15.28
C VAL A 33 9.83 0.12 16.36
N GLN A 34 8.94 -0.14 17.32
CA GLN A 34 9.12 -1.17 18.35
C GLN A 34 8.42 -2.47 17.96
N LEU A 35 9.12 -3.35 17.26
CA LEU A 35 8.62 -4.67 16.85
C LEU A 35 9.32 -5.78 17.64
N SER A 36 8.56 -6.80 18.05
CA SER A 36 9.13 -8.05 18.55
C SER A 36 9.92 -8.76 17.44
N PRO A 37 10.87 -9.64 17.78
CA PRO A 37 11.55 -10.48 16.79
C PRO A 37 10.58 -11.21 15.86
N ALA A 38 9.49 -11.79 16.40
CA ALA A 38 8.47 -12.46 15.59
C ALA A 38 7.76 -11.52 14.60
N GLN A 39 7.40 -10.31 15.05
CA GLN A 39 6.76 -9.29 14.20
C GLN A 39 7.69 -8.81 13.07
N ARG A 40 8.99 -8.64 13.35
CA ARG A 40 9.98 -8.28 12.31
C ARG A 40 10.08 -9.36 11.24
N GLU A 41 10.21 -10.62 11.64
CA GLU A 41 10.28 -11.74 10.69
C GLU A 41 8.98 -11.89 9.88
N TRP A 42 7.81 -11.60 10.49
CA TRP A 42 6.55 -11.53 9.76
C TRP A 42 6.59 -10.46 8.67
N LEU A 43 6.90 -9.21 9.02
CA LEU A 43 6.93 -8.10 8.07
C LEU A 43 7.96 -8.29 6.94
N LEU A 44 9.06 -8.98 7.22
CA LEU A 44 10.12 -9.31 6.25
C LEU A 44 9.81 -10.49 5.31
N ASP A 45 8.62 -11.09 5.40
CA ASP A 45 8.21 -12.26 4.61
C ASP A 45 8.90 -13.58 5.01
N HIS A 46 9.21 -13.74 6.30
CA HIS A 46 9.77 -14.98 6.85
C HIS A 46 8.78 -15.70 7.77
N PRO A 47 7.63 -16.20 7.25
CA PRO A 47 6.52 -16.70 8.07
C PRO A 47 6.90 -17.91 8.94
N GLU A 48 7.78 -18.79 8.49
CA GLU A 48 8.22 -19.94 9.31
C GLU A 48 8.99 -19.48 10.55
N LYS A 49 9.94 -18.58 10.36
CA LYS A 49 10.74 -18.03 11.45
C LYS A 49 9.89 -17.16 12.38
N ALA A 50 8.97 -16.37 11.82
CA ALA A 50 7.99 -15.62 12.59
C ALA A 50 7.14 -16.54 13.48
N LYS A 51 6.64 -17.65 12.93
CA LYS A 51 5.86 -18.66 13.68
C LYS A 51 6.67 -19.28 14.82
N GLU A 52 7.92 -19.68 14.56
CA GLU A 52 8.82 -20.21 15.60
C GLU A 52 9.03 -19.21 16.76
N LEU A 53 9.28 -17.95 16.42
CA LEU A 53 9.45 -16.88 17.41
C LEU A 53 8.16 -16.58 18.16
N TYR A 54 7.01 -16.51 17.48
CA TYR A 54 5.72 -16.34 18.15
C TYR A 54 5.46 -17.46 19.14
N ILE A 55 5.76 -18.73 18.80
CA ILE A 55 5.64 -19.86 19.72
C ILE A 55 6.52 -19.67 20.97
N ALA A 56 7.76 -19.23 20.79
CA ALA A 56 8.69 -18.97 21.90
C ALA A 56 8.26 -17.78 22.77
N GLU A 57 7.56 -16.80 22.19
CA GLU A 57 7.12 -15.58 22.85
C GLU A 57 5.74 -15.71 23.55
N ILE A 58 4.92 -16.74 23.26
CA ILE A 58 3.53 -16.86 23.77
C ILE A 58 3.45 -16.69 25.30
N ASP A 59 4.33 -17.36 26.04
CA ASP A 59 4.22 -17.41 27.50
C ASP A 59 4.64 -16.11 28.20
N THR A 60 5.44 -15.29 27.53
CA THR A 60 5.94 -13.99 28.01
C THR A 60 5.22 -12.80 27.36
N ALA A 61 4.44 -13.03 26.30
CA ALA A 61 3.68 -12.01 25.61
C ALA A 61 2.67 -11.33 26.54
N ARG A 62 2.56 -10.00 26.43
CA ARG A 62 1.54 -9.21 27.14
C ARG A 62 0.12 -9.64 26.77
N GLN A 63 -0.09 -10.00 25.51
CA GLN A 63 -1.35 -10.51 24.97
C GLN A 63 -1.13 -11.92 24.42
N LYS A 64 -1.32 -12.92 25.29
CA LYS A 64 -1.03 -14.33 24.98
C LYS A 64 -1.96 -14.88 23.90
N GLU A 65 -3.23 -14.45 23.91
CA GLU A 65 -4.22 -14.80 22.90
C GLU A 65 -3.82 -14.30 21.51
N VAL A 66 -3.18 -13.13 21.42
CA VAL A 66 -2.71 -12.54 20.16
C VAL A 66 -1.54 -13.34 19.61
N ALA A 67 -0.54 -13.64 20.45
CA ALA A 67 0.60 -14.48 20.04
C ALA A 67 0.14 -15.89 19.61
N ALA A 68 -0.76 -16.53 20.36
CA ALA A 68 -1.34 -17.81 19.99
C ALA A 68 -2.15 -17.72 18.67
N PHE A 69 -2.92 -16.64 18.48
CA PHE A 69 -3.62 -16.40 17.22
C PHE A 69 -2.64 -16.23 16.05
N ASN A 70 -1.55 -15.49 16.20
CA ASN A 70 -0.57 -15.28 15.14
C ASN A 70 0.04 -16.62 14.68
N VAL A 71 0.35 -17.53 15.60
CA VAL A 71 0.79 -18.89 15.26
C VAL A 71 -0.31 -19.64 14.50
N ALA A 72 -1.55 -19.60 14.99
CA ALA A 72 -2.68 -20.25 14.33
C ALA A 72 -2.92 -19.71 12.91
N PHE A 73 -2.78 -18.40 12.73
CA PHE A 73 -2.94 -17.71 11.44
C PHE A 73 -1.87 -18.16 10.45
N ILE A 74 -0.60 -18.18 10.86
CA ILE A 74 0.49 -18.64 9.99
C ILE A 74 0.32 -20.14 9.66
N SER A 75 0.00 -20.99 10.65
CA SER A 75 -0.30 -22.41 10.41
C SER A 75 -1.46 -22.58 9.41
N PHE A 76 -2.50 -21.75 9.49
CA PHE A 76 -3.63 -21.81 8.57
C PHE A 76 -3.19 -21.47 7.13
N GLN A 77 -2.39 -20.42 6.94
CA GLN A 77 -1.84 -20.04 5.63
C GLN A 77 -0.97 -21.15 5.03
N GLN A 78 -0.28 -21.92 5.86
CA GLN A 78 0.55 -23.06 5.44
C GLN A 78 -0.26 -24.35 5.19
N GLY A 79 -1.57 -24.34 5.47
CA GLY A 79 -2.42 -25.53 5.40
C GLY A 79 -2.21 -26.52 6.56
N ASP A 80 -1.46 -26.14 7.61
CA ASP A 80 -1.30 -26.94 8.83
C ASP A 80 -2.54 -26.81 9.71
N LEU A 81 -3.55 -27.62 9.42
CA LEU A 81 -4.82 -27.61 10.16
C LEU A 81 -4.65 -28.05 11.62
N THR A 82 -3.65 -28.89 11.92
CA THR A 82 -3.40 -29.39 13.27
C THR A 82 -2.81 -28.29 14.16
N GLY A 83 -1.78 -27.60 13.66
CA GLY A 83 -1.23 -26.42 14.32
C GLY A 83 -2.27 -25.32 14.45
N THR A 84 -3.06 -25.09 13.40
CA THR A 84 -4.16 -24.13 13.43
C THR A 84 -5.11 -24.44 14.59
N ASP A 85 -5.66 -25.65 14.69
CA ASP A 85 -6.57 -26.02 15.79
C ASP A 85 -5.94 -25.80 17.16
N LYS A 86 -4.70 -26.28 17.35
CA LYS A 86 -4.02 -26.23 18.65
C LYS A 86 -3.92 -24.80 19.16
N TYR A 87 -3.37 -23.91 18.33
CA TYR A 87 -3.11 -22.53 18.74
C TYR A 87 -4.36 -21.64 18.67
N LEU A 88 -5.30 -21.95 17.79
CA LEU A 88 -6.60 -21.27 17.74
C LEU A 88 -7.43 -21.58 18.99
N ASN A 89 -7.45 -22.84 19.43
CA ASN A 89 -8.12 -23.22 20.68
C ASN A 89 -7.44 -22.61 21.90
N LEU A 90 -6.11 -22.45 21.87
CA LEU A 90 -5.38 -21.73 22.92
C LEU A 90 -5.76 -20.24 22.95
N ALA A 91 -5.79 -19.57 21.79
CA ALA A 91 -6.19 -18.16 21.73
C ALA A 91 -7.62 -17.96 22.27
N LEU A 92 -8.56 -18.82 21.87
CA LEU A 92 -9.96 -18.75 22.29
C LEU A 92 -10.21 -19.26 23.72
N SER A 93 -9.32 -20.05 24.32
CA SER A 93 -9.43 -20.42 25.74
C SER A 93 -8.99 -19.29 26.66
N ILE A 94 -8.00 -18.49 26.22
CA ILE A 94 -7.53 -17.30 26.92
C ILE A 94 -8.56 -16.17 26.77
N ASN A 95 -8.99 -15.90 25.54
CA ASN A 95 -10.00 -14.89 25.24
C ASN A 95 -11.08 -15.44 24.29
N PRO A 96 -12.20 -15.96 24.83
CA PRO A 96 -13.28 -16.53 24.03
C PRO A 96 -13.97 -15.56 23.07
N LYS A 97 -13.76 -14.26 23.26
CA LYS A 97 -14.34 -13.19 22.44
C LYS A 97 -13.33 -12.56 21.49
N TYR A 98 -12.11 -13.08 21.40
CA TYR A 98 -11.10 -12.49 20.52
C TYR A 98 -11.53 -12.59 19.05
N GLY A 99 -11.93 -11.46 18.48
CA GLY A 99 -12.59 -11.34 17.17
C GLY A 99 -11.79 -11.96 16.02
N PRO A 100 -10.49 -11.64 15.87
CA PRO A 100 -9.63 -12.23 14.84
C PRO A 100 -9.56 -13.77 14.91
N ALA A 101 -9.44 -14.35 16.10
CA ALA A 101 -9.49 -15.80 16.27
C ALA A 101 -10.86 -16.39 15.90
N LEU A 102 -11.96 -15.75 16.31
CA LEU A 102 -13.30 -16.19 15.89
C LEU A 102 -13.49 -16.13 14.38
N TYR A 103 -12.90 -15.13 13.71
CA TYR A 103 -12.89 -15.02 12.25
C TYR A 103 -12.11 -16.18 11.62
N LEU A 104 -10.88 -16.43 12.10
CA LEU A 104 -10.05 -17.55 11.64
C LEU A 104 -10.73 -18.91 11.87
N LYS A 105 -11.44 -19.09 12.98
CA LYS A 105 -12.27 -20.27 13.24
C LYS A 105 -13.38 -20.42 12.20
N GLY A 106 -14.01 -19.31 11.82
CA GLY A 106 -14.98 -19.27 10.72
C GLY A 106 -14.39 -19.78 9.41
N LYS A 107 -13.19 -19.30 9.04
CA LYS A 107 -12.46 -19.75 7.85
C LYS A 107 -12.07 -21.23 7.94
N LEU A 108 -11.52 -21.68 9.07
CA LEU A 108 -11.12 -23.08 9.28
C LEU A 108 -12.30 -24.06 9.14
N GLU A 109 -13.43 -23.75 9.77
CA GLU A 109 -14.63 -24.60 9.65
C GLU A 109 -15.21 -24.56 8.23
N TYR A 110 -15.01 -23.46 7.50
CA TYR A 110 -15.37 -23.38 6.09
C TYR A 110 -14.54 -24.34 5.22
N GLU A 111 -13.21 -24.33 5.39
CA GLU A 111 -12.29 -25.26 4.71
C GLU A 111 -12.64 -26.72 5.00
N ARG A 112 -13.10 -27.01 6.23
CA ARG A 112 -13.62 -28.33 6.65
C ARG A 112 -15.00 -28.68 6.10
N ARG A 113 -15.62 -27.78 5.33
CA ARG A 113 -17.00 -27.87 4.83
C ARG A 113 -18.07 -27.88 5.93
N ASN A 114 -17.71 -27.54 7.17
CA ASN A 114 -18.61 -27.44 8.32
C ASN A 114 -19.31 -26.08 8.36
N VAL A 115 -20.17 -25.83 7.37
CA VAL A 115 -20.74 -24.48 7.16
C VAL A 115 -21.56 -23.97 8.34
N ARG A 116 -22.28 -24.84 9.07
CA ARG A 116 -22.99 -24.43 10.29
C ARG A 116 -22.05 -23.84 11.34
N ASN A 117 -20.91 -24.47 11.59
CA ASN A 117 -19.94 -24.00 12.58
C ASN A 117 -19.22 -22.74 12.09
N SER A 118 -18.91 -22.69 10.78
CA SER A 118 -18.34 -21.51 10.14
C SER A 118 -19.22 -20.27 10.35
N LEU A 119 -20.50 -20.34 9.96
CA LEU A 119 -21.45 -19.24 10.12
C LEU A 119 -21.62 -18.84 11.59
N ASN A 120 -21.62 -19.80 12.52
CA ASN A 120 -21.72 -19.50 13.96
C ASN A 120 -20.48 -18.77 14.50
N ALA A 121 -19.27 -19.18 14.09
CA ALA A 121 -18.04 -18.52 14.48
C ALA A 121 -17.93 -17.11 13.88
N LEU A 122 -18.28 -16.94 12.59
CA LEU A 122 -18.33 -15.64 11.93
C LEU A 122 -19.33 -14.69 12.60
N LYS A 123 -20.51 -15.17 12.98
CA LYS A 123 -21.51 -14.37 13.71
C LYS A 123 -20.99 -13.87 15.06
N GLN A 124 -20.18 -14.68 15.75
CA GLN A 124 -19.52 -14.24 16.98
C GLN A 124 -18.39 -13.25 16.67
N SER A 125 -17.64 -13.47 15.59
CA SER A 125 -16.59 -12.55 15.15
C SER A 125 -17.15 -11.17 14.82
N ILE A 126 -18.23 -11.05 14.05
CA ILE A 126 -18.88 -9.76 13.70
C ILE A 126 -19.15 -8.88 14.94
N LYS A 127 -19.48 -9.50 16.08
CA LYS A 127 -19.75 -8.78 17.33
C LYS A 127 -18.50 -8.25 18.03
N ASN A 128 -17.36 -8.91 17.84
CA ASN A 128 -16.14 -8.68 18.62
C ASN A 128 -14.90 -8.30 17.78
N HIS A 129 -14.99 -8.33 16.45
CA HIS A 129 -13.90 -7.99 15.55
C HIS A 129 -13.76 -6.46 15.42
N PRO A 130 -12.54 -5.89 15.54
CA PRO A 130 -12.30 -4.47 15.29
C PRO A 130 -12.67 -4.06 13.84
N HIS A 131 -12.29 -4.91 12.89
CA HIS A 131 -12.55 -4.79 11.46
C HIS A 131 -13.77 -5.64 11.04
N ARG A 132 -14.99 -5.12 11.17
CA ARG A 132 -16.23 -5.90 10.93
C ARG A 132 -16.47 -6.24 9.46
N GLU A 133 -15.88 -5.50 8.55
CA GLU A 133 -15.90 -5.74 7.11
C GLU A 133 -15.38 -7.13 6.75
N LEU A 134 -14.35 -7.63 7.44
CA LEU A 134 -13.71 -8.92 7.16
C LEU A 134 -14.65 -10.11 7.42
N PRO A 135 -15.23 -10.29 8.63
CA PRO A 135 -16.16 -11.39 8.87
C PRO A 135 -17.51 -11.20 8.15
N ASN A 136 -17.96 -9.98 7.89
CA ASN A 136 -19.16 -9.73 7.07
C ASN A 136 -18.94 -10.18 5.62
N TYR A 137 -17.83 -9.75 4.99
CA TYR A 137 -17.46 -10.18 3.63
C TYR A 137 -17.37 -11.71 3.54
N PHE A 138 -16.68 -12.35 4.48
CA PHE A 138 -16.52 -13.79 4.45
C PHE A 138 -17.84 -14.53 4.71
N MET A 139 -18.73 -13.98 5.56
CA MET A 139 -20.10 -14.49 5.70
C MET A 139 -20.85 -14.45 4.37
N GLY A 140 -20.79 -13.30 3.67
CA GLY A 140 -21.34 -13.12 2.33
C GLY A 140 -20.79 -14.14 1.34
N LYS A 141 -19.46 -14.37 1.33
CA LYS A 141 -18.79 -15.39 0.51
C LYS A 141 -19.31 -16.80 0.78
N VAL A 142 -19.39 -17.21 2.04
CA VAL A 142 -19.89 -18.54 2.42
C VAL A 142 -21.35 -18.73 1.96
N LEU A 143 -22.20 -17.72 2.12
CA LEU A 143 -23.61 -17.77 1.72
C LEU A 143 -23.79 -17.75 0.20
N TYR A 144 -22.99 -16.96 -0.51
CA TYR A 144 -22.92 -16.93 -1.97
C TYR A 144 -22.58 -18.29 -2.55
N GLU A 145 -21.53 -18.95 -2.03
CA GLU A 145 -21.13 -20.30 -2.46
C GLU A 145 -22.19 -21.37 -2.14
N ARG A 146 -23.04 -21.11 -1.14
CA ARG A 146 -24.22 -21.92 -0.80
C ARG A 146 -25.49 -21.54 -1.55
N LYS A 147 -25.41 -20.58 -2.48
CA LYS A 147 -26.52 -20.05 -3.26
C LYS A 147 -27.64 -19.43 -2.42
N ASN A 148 -27.35 -19.05 -1.18
CA ASN A 148 -28.26 -18.23 -0.38
C ASN A 148 -27.98 -16.75 -0.72
N TYR A 149 -28.38 -16.35 -1.92
CA TYR A 149 -28.02 -15.06 -2.49
C TYR A 149 -28.63 -13.88 -1.73
N GLU A 150 -29.85 -14.01 -1.22
CA GLU A 150 -30.51 -12.95 -0.45
C GLU A 150 -29.71 -12.60 0.80
N ALA A 151 -29.43 -13.59 1.65
CA ALA A 151 -28.62 -13.35 2.85
C ALA A 151 -27.17 -12.94 2.52
N ALA A 152 -26.60 -13.45 1.42
CA ALA A 152 -25.26 -13.05 0.99
C ALA A 152 -25.19 -11.55 0.63
N ILE A 153 -26.23 -11.01 -0.03
CA ILE A 153 -26.32 -9.57 -0.35
C ILE A 153 -26.28 -8.74 0.94
N ASP A 154 -27.12 -9.08 1.92
CA ASP A 154 -27.18 -8.33 3.20
C ASP A 154 -25.81 -8.23 3.87
N TYR A 155 -25.08 -9.35 3.99
CA TYR A 155 -23.75 -9.35 4.61
C TYR A 155 -22.68 -8.62 3.80
N LEU A 156 -22.78 -8.60 2.46
CA LEU A 156 -21.86 -7.84 1.62
C LEU A 156 -22.13 -6.34 1.69
N GLU A 157 -23.39 -5.93 1.79
CA GLU A 157 -23.78 -4.54 2.02
C GLU A 157 -23.34 -4.06 3.42
N ASP A 158 -23.46 -4.91 4.43
CA ASP A 158 -22.93 -4.65 5.77
C ASP A 158 -21.40 -4.53 5.76
N ALA A 159 -20.69 -5.32 4.96
CA ALA A 159 -19.23 -5.22 4.82
C ALA A 159 -18.82 -3.88 4.18
N ILE A 160 -19.50 -3.47 3.11
CA ILE A 160 -19.30 -2.18 2.43
C ILE A 160 -19.59 -1.02 3.39
N SER A 161 -20.65 -1.13 4.18
CA SER A 161 -21.05 -0.11 5.15
C SER A 161 -20.05 0.01 6.30
N ALA A 162 -19.45 -1.11 6.73
CA ALA A 162 -18.42 -1.14 7.77
C ALA A 162 -17.11 -0.47 7.31
N PHE A 163 -16.64 -0.77 6.09
CA PHE A 163 -15.44 -0.13 5.54
C PHE A 163 -15.51 -0.01 4.01
N LYS A 164 -15.68 1.22 3.52
CA LYS A 164 -15.89 1.51 2.09
C LYS A 164 -14.69 1.20 1.21
N LEU A 165 -13.47 1.18 1.74
CA LEU A 165 -12.25 0.87 0.98
C LEU A 165 -11.96 -0.64 0.91
N TYR A 166 -12.75 -1.49 1.59
CA TYR A 166 -12.67 -2.94 1.44
C TYR A 166 -13.36 -3.42 0.15
N THR A 167 -12.65 -3.23 -0.95
CA THR A 167 -13.16 -3.34 -2.33
C THR A 167 -13.55 -4.75 -2.76
N PHE A 168 -13.06 -5.78 -2.06
CA PHE A 168 -13.47 -7.19 -2.27
C PHE A 168 -14.98 -7.39 -2.18
N SER A 169 -15.66 -6.65 -1.28
CA SER A 169 -17.12 -6.76 -1.12
C SER A 169 -17.88 -6.27 -2.34
N TYR A 170 -17.42 -5.21 -3.00
CA TYR A 170 -18.05 -4.70 -4.23
C TYR A 170 -17.87 -5.69 -5.39
N ALA A 171 -16.67 -6.27 -5.53
CA ALA A 171 -16.39 -7.27 -6.56
C ALA A 171 -17.28 -8.51 -6.40
N LEU A 172 -17.39 -9.05 -5.18
CA LEU A 172 -18.19 -10.23 -4.90
C LEU A 172 -19.70 -9.94 -5.03
N LEU A 173 -20.17 -8.77 -4.57
CA LEU A 173 -21.58 -8.38 -4.72
C LEU A 173 -21.94 -8.15 -6.19
N GLY A 174 -21.05 -7.53 -6.96
CA GLY A 174 -21.21 -7.40 -8.42
C GLY A 174 -21.26 -8.74 -9.13
N GLN A 175 -20.35 -9.67 -8.80
CA GLN A 175 -20.37 -11.04 -9.31
C GLN A 175 -21.70 -11.75 -8.97
N LEU A 176 -22.17 -11.62 -7.73
CA LEU A 176 -23.44 -12.19 -7.29
C LEU A 176 -24.61 -11.64 -8.12
N TYR A 177 -24.69 -10.32 -8.32
CA TYR A 177 -25.73 -9.71 -9.13
C TYR A 177 -25.69 -10.16 -10.60
N ILE A 178 -24.50 -10.39 -11.16
CA ILE A 178 -24.35 -11.00 -12.50
C ILE A 178 -24.96 -12.41 -12.52
N GLU A 179 -24.65 -13.25 -11.53
CA GLU A 179 -25.12 -14.64 -11.45
C GLU A 179 -26.66 -14.72 -11.41
N ILE A 180 -27.30 -13.82 -10.65
CA ILE A 180 -28.77 -13.74 -10.57
C ILE A 180 -29.40 -12.86 -11.66
N LYS A 181 -28.62 -12.48 -12.68
CA LYS A 181 -29.03 -11.69 -13.87
C LYS A 181 -29.59 -10.29 -13.56
N GLN A 182 -29.25 -9.71 -12.41
CA GLN A 182 -29.56 -8.32 -12.06
C GLN A 182 -28.44 -7.39 -12.53
N LEU A 183 -28.25 -7.31 -13.85
CA LEU A 183 -27.08 -6.65 -14.47
C LEU A 183 -26.98 -5.16 -14.13
N ASP A 184 -28.09 -4.44 -14.06
CA ASP A 184 -28.09 -3.01 -13.71
C ASP A 184 -27.54 -2.78 -12.29
N LYS A 185 -27.90 -3.65 -11.34
CA LYS A 185 -27.37 -3.60 -9.97
C LYS A 185 -25.90 -4.00 -9.92
N ALA A 186 -25.49 -4.98 -10.73
CA ALA A 186 -24.09 -5.36 -10.84
C ALA A 186 -23.23 -4.18 -11.31
N ILE A 187 -23.68 -3.47 -12.36
CA ILE A 187 -22.98 -2.30 -12.88
C ILE A 187 -22.92 -1.20 -11.82
N ASP A 188 -24.04 -0.85 -11.17
CA ASP A 188 -24.09 0.20 -10.14
C ASP A 188 -23.13 -0.09 -8.97
N ILE A 189 -23.14 -1.32 -8.43
CA ILE A 189 -22.28 -1.65 -7.30
C ILE A 189 -20.80 -1.70 -7.68
N LEU A 190 -20.49 -2.20 -8.88
CA LEU A 190 -19.11 -2.27 -9.34
C LEU A 190 -18.56 -0.89 -9.72
N ASP A 191 -19.37 0.00 -10.30
CA ASP A 191 -19.00 1.39 -10.57
C ASP A 191 -18.68 2.12 -9.26
N LYS A 192 -19.47 1.89 -8.19
CA LYS A 192 -19.16 2.41 -6.84
C LYS A 192 -17.83 1.89 -6.30
N GLY A 193 -17.52 0.61 -6.51
CA GLY A 193 -16.23 0.02 -6.13
C GLY A 193 -15.06 0.60 -6.93
N PHE A 194 -15.26 0.79 -8.24
CA PHE A 194 -14.26 1.32 -9.16
C PHE A 194 -13.84 2.77 -8.84
N VAL A 195 -14.73 3.56 -8.22
CA VAL A 195 -14.39 4.88 -7.67
C VAL A 195 -13.33 4.80 -6.57
N TYR A 196 -13.31 3.73 -5.78
CA TYR A 196 -12.35 3.56 -4.69
C TYR A 196 -11.07 2.86 -5.13
N SER A 197 -11.16 1.87 -6.01
CA SER A 197 -9.99 1.09 -6.41
C SER A 197 -10.15 0.48 -7.80
N HIS A 198 -9.06 0.48 -8.55
CA HIS A 198 -8.95 -0.12 -9.88
C HIS A 198 -8.62 -1.62 -9.80
N ASP A 199 -9.16 -2.35 -8.82
CA ASP A 199 -8.86 -3.78 -8.63
C ASP A 199 -9.28 -4.63 -9.83
N ALA A 200 -8.51 -5.69 -10.10
CA ALA A 200 -8.68 -6.55 -11.27
C ALA A 200 -10.08 -7.15 -11.36
N GLU A 201 -10.61 -7.64 -10.23
CA GLU A 201 -11.92 -8.28 -10.15
C GLU A 201 -13.06 -7.28 -10.41
N ILE A 202 -12.93 -6.04 -9.94
CA ILE A 202 -13.92 -4.98 -10.21
C ILE A 202 -13.98 -4.69 -11.70
N ILE A 203 -12.81 -4.44 -12.32
CA ILE A 203 -12.72 -4.11 -13.74
C ILE A 203 -13.22 -5.28 -14.61
N TYR A 204 -12.83 -6.51 -14.27
CA TYR A 204 -13.27 -7.70 -14.98
C TYR A 204 -14.79 -7.90 -14.90
N TYR A 205 -15.38 -7.80 -13.70
CA TYR A 205 -16.82 -7.98 -13.56
C TYR A 205 -17.62 -6.82 -14.15
N LEU A 206 -17.08 -5.60 -14.19
CA LEU A 206 -17.69 -4.49 -14.95
C LEU A 206 -17.76 -4.83 -16.43
N ALA A 207 -16.63 -5.25 -17.01
CA ALA A 207 -16.58 -5.66 -18.40
C ALA A 207 -17.59 -6.79 -18.70
N LYS A 208 -17.69 -7.77 -17.79
CA LYS A 208 -18.63 -8.90 -17.93
C LYS A 208 -20.09 -8.47 -17.82
N ALA A 209 -20.43 -7.59 -16.88
CA ALA A 209 -21.78 -7.07 -16.72
C ALA A 209 -22.22 -6.25 -17.95
N TYR A 210 -21.32 -5.42 -18.50
CA TYR A 210 -21.57 -4.69 -19.74
C TYR A 210 -21.68 -5.59 -20.98
N GLU A 211 -20.89 -6.66 -21.06
CA GLU A 211 -21.01 -7.67 -22.12
C GLU A 211 -22.39 -8.32 -22.09
N LEU A 212 -22.84 -8.76 -20.90
CA LEU A 212 -24.13 -9.45 -20.71
C LEU A 212 -25.33 -8.51 -20.87
N SER A 213 -25.17 -7.20 -20.65
CA SER A 213 -26.21 -6.19 -20.90
C SER A 213 -26.23 -5.69 -22.34
N ASN A 214 -25.47 -6.32 -23.24
CA ASN A 214 -25.30 -5.96 -24.65
C ASN A 214 -24.70 -4.55 -24.88
N ASN A 215 -24.01 -3.99 -23.90
CA ASN A 215 -23.25 -2.75 -24.05
C ASN A 215 -21.80 -3.06 -24.48
N LEU A 216 -21.65 -3.49 -25.74
CA LEU A 216 -20.36 -3.92 -26.29
C LEU A 216 -19.27 -2.82 -26.18
N LYS A 217 -19.64 -1.55 -26.37
CA LYS A 217 -18.69 -0.44 -26.27
C LYS A 217 -18.04 -0.38 -24.89
N LYS A 218 -18.84 -0.44 -23.83
CA LYS A 218 -18.33 -0.44 -22.45
C LYS A 218 -17.61 -1.74 -22.09
N ALA A 219 -18.08 -2.88 -22.59
CA ALA A 219 -17.39 -4.15 -22.42
C ALA A 219 -15.95 -4.11 -22.98
N LEU A 220 -15.77 -3.61 -24.21
CA LEU A 220 -14.45 -3.46 -24.83
C LEU A 220 -13.56 -2.47 -24.08
N GLU A 221 -14.12 -1.37 -23.57
CA GLU A 221 -13.40 -0.38 -22.75
C GLU A 221 -12.80 -1.02 -21.49
N PHE A 222 -13.62 -1.71 -20.68
CA PHE A 222 -13.16 -2.32 -19.42
C PHE A 222 -12.32 -3.57 -19.64
N TYR A 223 -12.63 -4.40 -20.64
CA TYR A 223 -11.74 -5.52 -20.99
C TYR A 223 -10.37 -5.03 -21.48
N GLY A 224 -10.32 -3.93 -22.24
CA GLY A 224 -9.06 -3.29 -22.62
C GLY A 224 -8.28 -2.79 -21.41
N LEU A 225 -8.93 -2.06 -20.51
CA LEU A 225 -8.32 -1.59 -19.26
C LEU A 225 -7.76 -2.76 -18.43
N PHE A 226 -8.54 -3.83 -18.27
CA PHE A 226 -8.11 -5.04 -17.58
C PHE A 226 -6.87 -5.66 -18.24
N ALA A 227 -6.90 -5.85 -19.56
CA ALA A 227 -5.78 -6.46 -20.30
C ALA A 227 -4.50 -5.62 -20.19
N TYR A 228 -4.63 -4.30 -20.15
CA TYR A 228 -3.50 -3.40 -19.96
C TYR A 228 -2.89 -3.50 -18.56
N LEU A 229 -3.72 -3.33 -17.52
CA LEU A 229 -3.29 -3.29 -16.13
C LEU A 229 -2.87 -4.67 -15.62
N TYR A 230 -3.52 -5.75 -16.05
CA TYR A 230 -3.38 -7.07 -15.44
C TYR A 230 -2.94 -8.17 -16.42
N PRO A 231 -1.78 -8.02 -17.10
CA PRO A 231 -1.31 -9.00 -18.08
C PRO A 231 -0.93 -10.35 -17.46
N ARG A 232 -0.79 -10.42 -16.13
CA ARG A 232 -0.44 -11.64 -15.37
C ARG A 232 -1.63 -12.28 -14.65
N HIS A 233 -2.83 -11.69 -14.73
CA HIS A 233 -4.01 -12.23 -14.06
C HIS A 233 -4.53 -13.50 -14.78
N PRO A 234 -5.05 -14.52 -14.07
CA PRO A 234 -5.57 -15.76 -14.67
C PRO A 234 -6.64 -15.59 -15.76
N TYR A 235 -7.53 -14.60 -15.62
CA TYR A 235 -8.51 -14.22 -16.66
C TYR A 235 -7.92 -13.56 -17.92
N TYR A 236 -6.65 -13.12 -17.92
CA TYR A 236 -6.05 -12.41 -19.05
C TYR A 236 -6.16 -13.15 -20.40
N PRO A 237 -5.89 -14.48 -20.51
CA PRO A 237 -6.02 -15.18 -21.80
C PRO A 237 -7.45 -15.15 -22.37
N GLN A 238 -8.47 -15.25 -21.51
CA GLN A 238 -9.88 -15.16 -21.92
C GLN A 238 -10.22 -13.75 -22.39
N VAL A 239 -9.80 -12.73 -21.64
CA VAL A 239 -10.01 -11.32 -21.99
C VAL A 239 -9.30 -10.97 -23.30
N LYS A 240 -8.06 -11.41 -23.47
CA LYS A 240 -7.30 -11.22 -24.72
C LYS A 240 -8.01 -11.85 -25.91
N LYS A 241 -8.51 -13.09 -25.76
CA LYS A 241 -9.28 -13.76 -26.82
C LYS A 241 -10.55 -12.99 -27.19
N PHE A 242 -11.27 -12.46 -26.20
CA PHE A 242 -12.45 -11.62 -26.45
C PHE A 242 -12.07 -10.39 -27.27
N LEU A 243 -11.01 -9.69 -26.90
CA LEU A 243 -10.57 -8.47 -27.58
C LEU A 243 -10.04 -8.75 -29.00
N ASP A 244 -9.27 -9.82 -29.19
CA ASP A 244 -8.76 -10.25 -30.50
C ASP A 244 -9.92 -10.56 -31.48
N ASN A 245 -10.99 -11.23 -31.00
CA ASN A 245 -12.19 -11.50 -31.80
C ASN A 245 -12.93 -10.21 -32.26
N HIS A 246 -12.71 -9.10 -31.54
CA HIS A 246 -13.27 -7.78 -31.85
C HIS A 246 -12.23 -6.85 -32.50
N GLN A 247 -11.09 -7.40 -32.95
CA GLN A 247 -10.02 -6.64 -33.63
C GLN A 247 -9.43 -5.50 -32.79
N ILE A 248 -9.53 -5.61 -31.45
CA ILE A 248 -8.86 -4.69 -30.52
C ILE A 248 -7.51 -5.30 -30.19
N HIS A 249 -6.42 -4.63 -30.56
CA HIS A 249 -5.06 -5.08 -30.28
C HIS A 249 -4.23 -4.06 -29.49
N LYS A 250 -4.75 -2.83 -29.34
CA LYS A 250 -4.18 -1.76 -28.52
C LYS A 250 -5.15 -1.45 -27.40
N TYR A 251 -4.89 -2.07 -26.24
CA TYR A 251 -5.77 -2.03 -25.06
C TYR A 251 -5.57 -0.80 -24.19
N TRP A 252 -4.44 -0.13 -24.35
CA TRP A 252 -4.21 1.15 -23.73
C TRP A 252 -5.21 2.15 -24.32
N THR A 253 -6.02 2.73 -23.44
CA THR A 253 -6.86 3.86 -23.82
C THR A 253 -5.95 5.08 -24.06
N ASN A 254 -6.48 6.18 -24.61
CA ASN A 254 -5.76 7.47 -24.72
C ASN A 254 -5.36 8.08 -23.35
N ARG A 255 -5.36 7.29 -22.27
CA ARG A 255 -5.16 7.71 -20.88
C ARG A 255 -4.02 6.98 -20.18
N LEU A 256 -3.70 5.73 -20.53
CA LEU A 256 -2.68 4.94 -19.82
C LEU A 256 -1.66 4.40 -20.82
N GLU A 257 -0.77 5.28 -21.29
CA GLU A 257 0.31 4.89 -22.19
C GLU A 257 1.45 4.18 -21.43
N PRO A 258 2.15 3.21 -22.04
CA PRO A 258 3.33 2.62 -21.44
C PRO A 258 4.38 3.67 -21.12
N ILE A 259 4.99 3.59 -19.94
CA ILE A 259 6.11 4.47 -19.59
C ILE A 259 7.29 4.14 -20.52
N PRO A 260 7.89 5.13 -21.21
CA PRO A 260 9.06 4.92 -22.04
C PRO A 260 10.22 4.31 -21.23
N PRO A 261 10.99 3.37 -21.82
CA PRO A 261 12.17 2.83 -21.16
C PRO A 261 13.18 3.96 -20.90
N ARG A 262 13.92 3.84 -19.80
CA ARG A 262 14.93 4.84 -19.39
C ARG A 262 16.26 4.19 -19.04
N GLY A 263 17.34 4.91 -19.28
CA GLY A 263 18.71 4.50 -18.99
C GLY A 263 19.29 5.20 -17.75
N GLU A 264 20.63 5.19 -17.68
CA GLU A 264 21.42 5.74 -16.57
C GLU A 264 21.17 7.25 -16.36
N GLU A 265 20.68 7.97 -17.36
CA GLU A 265 20.29 9.37 -17.22
C GLU A 265 19.18 9.61 -16.20
N SER A 266 18.45 8.56 -15.82
CA SER A 266 17.42 8.61 -14.77
C SER A 266 17.98 8.36 -13.36
N HIS A 267 19.27 8.04 -13.23
CA HIS A 267 19.95 7.72 -11.96
C HIS A 267 20.58 8.97 -11.34
N PHE A 268 19.74 9.97 -11.04
CA PHE A 268 20.20 11.30 -10.64
C PHE A 268 19.84 11.70 -9.20
N LEU A 269 19.25 10.81 -8.40
CA LEU A 269 18.88 11.13 -7.01
C LEU A 269 20.13 11.11 -6.12
N PRO A 270 20.54 12.24 -5.53
CA PRO A 270 21.75 12.28 -4.72
C PRO A 270 21.54 11.54 -3.39
N VAL A 271 22.37 10.54 -3.08
CA VAL A 271 22.37 9.90 -1.76
C VAL A 271 22.75 10.92 -0.69
N GLY A 272 21.99 10.94 0.41
CA GLY A 272 22.10 11.93 1.48
C GLY A 272 21.32 13.23 1.23
N GLU A 273 20.60 13.34 0.10
CA GLU A 273 19.66 14.46 -0.11
C GLU A 273 18.55 14.41 0.95
N GLU A 274 18.55 15.39 1.86
CA GLU A 274 17.66 15.46 3.02
C GLU A 274 17.01 16.84 3.11
N TYR A 275 15.68 16.89 3.19
CA TYR A 275 14.93 18.14 3.29
C TYR A 275 13.68 18.01 4.14
N VAL A 276 13.40 19.06 4.90
CA VAL A 276 12.15 19.28 5.63
C VAL A 276 11.28 20.29 4.89
N TYR A 277 9.97 20.07 4.93
CA TYR A 277 8.96 20.94 4.35
C TYR A 277 7.94 21.32 5.41
N SER A 278 7.53 22.58 5.43
CA SER A 278 6.49 23.07 6.32
C SER A 278 5.12 22.94 5.65
N VAL A 279 4.18 22.28 6.34
CA VAL A 279 2.81 22.06 5.85
C VAL A 279 1.89 23.10 6.48
N HIS A 280 1.14 23.83 5.65
CA HIS A 280 0.24 24.89 6.06
C HIS A 280 -1.18 24.66 5.55
N TRP A 281 -2.16 24.86 6.42
CA TRP A 281 -3.56 24.99 6.07
C TRP A 281 -3.97 26.45 6.18
N GLY A 282 -4.13 27.11 5.04
CA GLY A 282 -4.23 28.58 5.00
C GLY A 282 -3.02 29.23 5.71
N PRO A 283 -3.22 30.08 6.74
CA PRO A 283 -2.12 30.71 7.49
C PRO A 283 -1.54 29.84 8.61
N ILE A 284 -2.09 28.65 8.88
CA ILE A 284 -1.76 27.84 10.05
C ILE A 284 -0.75 26.77 9.66
N ARG A 285 0.42 26.70 10.33
CA ARG A 285 1.36 25.57 10.19
C ARG A 285 0.78 24.34 10.90
N VAL A 286 0.36 23.36 10.11
CA VAL A 286 -0.32 22.15 10.57
C VAL A 286 0.59 20.94 10.69
N GLY A 287 1.83 21.02 10.21
CA GLY A 287 2.78 19.93 10.32
C GLY A 287 4.06 20.16 9.54
N GLU A 288 4.82 19.09 9.37
CA GLU A 288 6.01 19.02 8.55
C GLU A 288 6.11 17.69 7.81
N LEU A 289 6.81 17.72 6.66
CA LEU A 289 7.24 16.54 5.93
C LEU A 289 8.76 16.49 5.96
N HIS A 290 9.32 15.30 5.93
CA HIS A 290 10.76 15.08 5.85
C HIS A 290 11.05 14.05 4.77
N THR A 291 12.04 14.31 3.92
CA THR A 291 12.40 13.43 2.81
C THR A 291 13.88 13.17 2.81
N VAL A 292 14.29 11.91 2.64
CA VAL A 292 15.71 11.52 2.55
C VAL A 292 15.92 10.51 1.42
N VAL A 293 16.96 10.69 0.62
CA VAL A 293 17.51 9.61 -0.22
C VAL A 293 18.59 8.89 0.58
N LEU A 294 18.26 7.74 1.18
CA LEU A 294 19.08 7.08 2.19
C LEU A 294 20.33 6.41 1.60
N GLU A 295 20.16 5.61 0.55
CA GLU A 295 21.26 4.86 -0.08
C GLU A 295 20.88 4.33 -1.46
N GLU A 296 21.89 3.89 -2.21
CA GLU A 296 21.74 3.04 -3.38
C GLU A 296 21.92 1.56 -2.99
N LEU A 297 21.09 0.69 -3.57
CA LEU A 297 21.17 -0.74 -3.33
C LEU A 297 20.79 -1.61 -4.51
N GLN A 298 21.29 -2.82 -4.49
CA GLN A 298 20.82 -3.90 -5.34
C GLN A 298 19.69 -4.64 -4.61
N TYR A 299 18.48 -4.57 -5.16
CA TYR A 299 17.30 -5.26 -4.63
C TYR A 299 16.81 -6.28 -5.65
N ASN A 300 16.99 -7.57 -5.36
CA ASN A 300 16.63 -8.68 -6.26
C ASN A 300 17.22 -8.53 -7.69
N GLY A 301 18.44 -8.00 -7.80
CA GLY A 301 19.13 -7.78 -9.08
C GLY A 301 18.74 -6.49 -9.80
N ILE A 302 18.00 -5.59 -9.15
CA ILE A 302 17.62 -4.27 -9.66
C ILE A 302 18.41 -3.20 -8.90
N ASP A 303 19.08 -2.30 -9.62
CA ASP A 303 19.62 -1.08 -9.03
C ASP A 303 18.46 -0.21 -8.53
N ALA A 304 18.49 0.11 -7.25
CA ALA A 304 17.41 0.79 -6.54
C ALA A 304 17.93 1.91 -5.64
N TYR A 305 17.05 2.86 -5.35
CA TYR A 305 17.21 3.80 -4.24
C TYR A 305 16.37 3.33 -3.05
N LYS A 306 16.91 3.48 -1.84
CA LYS A 306 16.11 3.49 -0.61
C LYS A 306 15.81 4.94 -0.26
N VAL A 307 14.54 5.30 -0.21
CA VAL A 307 14.08 6.65 0.13
C VAL A 307 13.20 6.61 1.36
N GLN A 308 13.25 7.68 2.14
CA GLN A 308 12.38 7.91 3.28
C GLN A 308 11.52 9.15 3.02
N PHE A 309 10.27 9.05 3.43
CA PHE A 309 9.34 10.15 3.52
C PHE A 309 8.65 10.02 4.87
N SER A 310 8.66 11.08 5.68
CA SER A 310 8.05 11.08 7.00
C SER A 310 7.11 12.27 7.12
N MET A 311 6.02 12.08 7.87
CA MET A 311 5.01 13.11 8.10
C MET A 311 4.72 13.24 9.58
N ASP A 312 4.66 14.48 10.04
CA ASP A 312 4.28 14.81 11.41
C ASP A 312 3.28 15.96 11.42
N SER A 313 2.14 15.75 12.09
CA SER A 313 1.22 16.83 12.45
C SER A 313 1.79 17.71 13.55
N ASN A 314 1.37 18.97 13.59
CA ASN A 314 1.65 19.87 14.69
C ASN A 314 0.94 19.37 15.96
N PRO A 315 1.66 18.98 17.04
CA PRO A 315 1.04 18.43 18.25
C PRO A 315 0.06 19.40 18.93
N ALA A 316 0.27 20.71 18.78
CA ALA A 316 -0.66 21.72 19.32
C ALA A 316 -2.03 21.69 18.62
N LEU A 317 -2.13 21.05 17.45
CA LEU A 317 -3.34 20.88 16.65
C LEU A 317 -3.81 19.42 16.62
N ALA A 318 -3.39 18.58 17.59
CA ALA A 318 -3.81 17.18 17.67
C ALA A 318 -5.33 16.98 17.79
N PHE A 319 -6.08 18.03 18.18
CA PHE A 319 -7.55 18.03 18.17
C PHE A 319 -8.16 18.07 16.76
N ILE A 320 -7.38 18.46 15.74
CA ILE A 320 -7.76 18.47 14.32
C ILE A 320 -7.38 17.13 13.68
N ALA A 321 -6.10 16.75 13.82
CA ALA A 321 -5.57 15.47 13.39
C ALA A 321 -4.27 15.19 14.16
N SER A 322 -4.06 13.95 14.57
CA SER A 322 -2.78 13.47 15.07
C SER A 322 -2.22 12.48 14.07
N LEU A 323 -1.11 12.85 13.43
CA LEU A 323 -0.42 12.09 12.39
C LEU A 323 1.06 12.03 12.75
N HIS A 324 1.60 10.82 12.78
CA HIS A 324 3.01 10.51 12.71
C HIS A 324 3.16 9.24 11.85
N SER A 325 3.71 9.39 10.66
CA SER A 325 3.86 8.28 9.73
C SER A 325 5.21 8.31 9.03
N ASP A 326 5.91 7.17 9.03
CA ASP A 326 7.18 6.99 8.32
C ASP A 326 7.00 6.00 7.18
N TYR A 327 7.48 6.41 6.01
CA TYR A 327 7.40 5.67 4.77
C TYR A 327 8.83 5.41 4.30
N ILE A 328 9.27 4.15 4.29
CA ILE A 328 10.54 3.75 3.69
C ILE A 328 10.26 2.95 2.43
N THR A 329 10.76 3.42 1.30
CA THR A 329 10.47 2.84 0.00
C THR A 329 11.74 2.48 -0.73
N ILE A 330 11.76 1.27 -1.31
CA ILE A 330 12.77 0.84 -2.27
C ILE A 330 12.17 1.05 -3.66
N ILE A 331 12.80 1.92 -4.44
CA ILE A 331 12.36 2.30 -5.79
C ILE A 331 13.43 1.95 -6.82
N ASP A 332 13.01 1.44 -7.97
CA ASP A 332 13.88 1.19 -9.13
C ASP A 332 14.54 2.51 -9.61
N GLN A 333 15.86 2.51 -9.84
CA GLN A 333 16.58 3.72 -10.27
C GLN A 333 16.16 4.21 -11.66
N SER A 334 15.78 3.34 -12.58
CA SER A 334 15.42 3.71 -13.95
C SER A 334 13.95 4.11 -14.08
N THR A 335 13.05 3.36 -13.43
CA THR A 335 11.60 3.55 -13.61
C THR A 335 10.93 4.33 -12.47
N LYS A 336 11.60 4.45 -11.31
CA LYS A 336 11.03 4.91 -10.03
C LYS A 336 9.82 4.12 -9.58
N GLN A 337 9.61 2.94 -10.14
CA GLN A 337 8.57 2.04 -9.69
C GLN A 337 8.92 1.47 -8.32
N THR A 338 7.91 1.37 -7.47
CA THR A 338 8.03 0.75 -6.16
C THR A 338 8.35 -0.73 -6.31
N LEU A 339 9.35 -1.17 -5.55
CA LEU A 339 9.74 -2.57 -5.41
C LEU A 339 9.26 -3.12 -4.05
N ARG A 340 9.46 -2.34 -2.98
CA ARG A 340 8.99 -2.63 -1.63
C ARG A 340 8.75 -1.33 -0.88
N HIS A 341 7.74 -1.30 -0.03
CA HIS A 341 7.36 -0.12 0.75
C HIS A 341 7.03 -0.52 2.19
N PHE A 342 7.61 0.15 3.16
CA PHE A 342 7.30 0.03 4.58
C PHE A 342 6.58 1.28 5.04
N LEU A 343 5.54 1.09 5.85
CA LEU A 343 4.74 2.14 6.46
C LEU A 343 4.63 1.86 7.97
N HIS A 344 5.23 2.75 8.76
CA HIS A 344 4.92 2.92 10.18
C HIS A 344 3.79 3.96 10.28
N GLN A 345 2.57 3.54 10.64
CA GLN A 345 1.39 4.41 10.63
C GLN A 345 0.94 4.67 12.07
N ARG A 346 0.87 5.94 12.47
CA ARG A 346 0.23 6.40 13.71
C ARG A 346 -0.70 7.57 13.38
N GLU A 347 -1.93 7.27 13.03
CA GLU A 347 -2.90 8.22 12.46
C GLU A 347 -4.21 8.19 13.23
N ASN A 348 -4.42 9.19 14.08
CA ASN A 348 -5.56 9.31 14.97
C ASN A 348 -5.71 8.05 15.86
N THR A 349 -6.59 7.12 15.46
CA THR A 349 -6.84 5.85 16.14
C THR A 349 -6.22 4.65 15.42
N ILE A 350 -5.57 4.87 14.28
CA ILE A 350 -4.96 3.81 13.46
C ILE A 350 -3.50 3.71 13.83
N VAL A 351 -3.13 2.56 14.35
CA VAL A 351 -1.76 2.22 14.72
C VAL A 351 -1.43 0.88 14.08
N ALA A 352 -0.54 0.90 13.09
CA ALA A 352 -0.13 -0.29 12.36
C ALA A 352 1.27 -0.15 11.78
N ASP A 353 1.91 -1.29 11.56
CA ASP A 353 3.17 -1.42 10.84
C ASP A 353 2.92 -2.33 9.64
N LYS A 354 3.23 -1.86 8.43
CA LYS A 354 2.87 -2.53 7.19
C LYS A 354 4.04 -2.62 6.23
N VAL A 355 4.20 -3.77 5.57
CA VAL A 355 5.11 -3.92 4.43
C VAL A 355 4.31 -4.32 3.19
N TYR A 356 4.49 -3.55 2.13
CA TYR A 356 3.97 -3.82 0.81
C TYR A 356 5.07 -4.34 -0.12
N ASP A 357 4.82 -5.50 -0.74
CA ASP A 357 5.66 -6.04 -1.82
C ASP A 357 4.97 -5.89 -3.17
N TYR A 358 5.73 -5.40 -4.15
CA TYR A 358 5.32 -5.24 -5.54
C TYR A 358 5.99 -6.35 -6.37
N ASP A 359 5.50 -7.59 -6.25
CA ASP A 359 6.02 -8.74 -7.01
C ASP A 359 5.58 -8.65 -8.46
N ARG A 360 6.29 -7.82 -9.24
CA ARG A 360 6.02 -7.61 -10.66
C ARG A 360 6.17 -8.89 -11.46
N ALA A 361 7.08 -9.79 -11.08
CA ALA A 361 7.30 -11.04 -11.82
C ALA A 361 6.05 -11.93 -11.80
N LYS A 362 5.40 -12.05 -10.63
CA LYS A 362 4.15 -12.80 -10.46
C LYS A 362 2.89 -11.97 -10.72
N GLY A 363 3.00 -10.64 -10.75
CA GLY A 363 1.87 -9.73 -10.86
C GLY A 363 1.04 -9.69 -9.59
N LEU A 364 1.69 -9.71 -8.43
CA LEU A 364 1.05 -9.75 -7.11
C LEU A 364 1.48 -8.55 -6.26
N PHE A 365 0.51 -7.94 -5.61
CA PHE A 365 0.67 -6.96 -4.55
C PHE A 365 0.37 -7.66 -3.24
N LYS A 366 1.29 -7.58 -2.27
CA LYS A 366 1.14 -8.24 -0.97
C LYS A 366 1.31 -7.23 0.14
N CYS A 367 0.44 -7.27 1.12
CA CYS A 367 0.52 -6.48 2.33
C CYS A 367 0.60 -7.41 3.54
N ARG A 368 1.65 -7.24 4.35
CA ARG A 368 1.80 -7.86 5.66
C ARG A 368 1.65 -6.77 6.70
N THR A 369 0.75 -6.97 7.65
CA THR A 369 0.44 -5.98 8.69
C THR A 369 0.72 -6.55 10.08
N VAL A 370 1.17 -5.68 10.98
CA VAL A 370 1.11 -5.85 12.44
C VAL A 370 0.24 -4.71 12.97
N HIS A 371 -0.88 -5.07 13.62
CA HIS A 371 -1.81 -4.10 14.20
C HIS A 371 -1.35 -3.65 15.60
N GLU A 372 -1.98 -2.63 16.15
CA GLU A 372 -1.67 -2.06 17.48
C GLU A 372 -1.59 -3.10 18.62
N ASP A 373 -2.52 -4.04 18.65
CA ASP A 373 -2.55 -5.12 19.65
C ASP A 373 -1.51 -6.23 19.39
N GLY A 374 -0.79 -6.13 18.27
CA GLY A 374 0.25 -7.06 17.83
C GLY A 374 -0.23 -8.21 16.97
N HIS A 375 -1.53 -8.28 16.63
CA HIS A 375 -2.01 -9.32 15.73
C HIS A 375 -1.54 -9.07 14.30
N ILE A 376 -1.32 -10.14 13.57
CA ILE A 376 -0.86 -10.08 12.18
C ILE A 376 -2.00 -10.28 11.20
N ASP A 377 -1.89 -9.66 10.03
CA ASP A 377 -2.80 -9.88 8.90
C ASP A 377 -2.05 -9.89 7.57
N TYR A 378 -2.64 -10.54 6.57
CA TYR A 378 -2.12 -10.71 5.21
C TYR A 378 -3.19 -10.41 4.17
N LEU A 379 -2.85 -9.52 3.24
CA LEU A 379 -3.66 -9.20 2.08
C LEU A 379 -2.86 -9.42 0.79
N GLU A 380 -3.49 -10.02 -0.21
CA GLU A 380 -2.93 -10.22 -1.53
C GLU A 380 -3.93 -9.76 -2.59
N LYS A 381 -3.42 -9.05 -3.60
CA LYS A 381 -4.16 -8.58 -4.77
C LYS A 381 -3.34 -8.79 -6.03
N TYR A 382 -3.99 -8.79 -7.18
CA TYR A 382 -3.26 -8.68 -8.44
C TYR A 382 -2.67 -7.27 -8.57
N LEU A 383 -1.38 -7.20 -8.90
CA LEU A 383 -0.66 -5.94 -9.05
C LEU A 383 -0.91 -5.37 -10.44
N PRO A 384 -1.46 -4.15 -10.53
CA PRO A 384 -1.56 -3.47 -11.80
C PRO A 384 -0.17 -3.11 -12.34
N ARG A 385 -0.05 -3.11 -13.67
CA ARG A 385 1.11 -2.61 -14.40
C ARG A 385 1.44 -1.19 -13.95
N ASP A 386 2.74 -0.93 -13.78
CA ASP A 386 3.31 0.39 -13.50
C ASP A 386 2.78 1.11 -12.25
N CYS A 387 2.08 0.38 -11.36
CA CYS A 387 1.62 0.93 -10.09
C CYS A 387 2.80 1.29 -9.19
N ILE A 388 2.73 2.45 -8.54
CA ILE A 388 3.70 2.93 -7.55
C ILE A 388 3.01 3.20 -6.21
N ASP A 389 3.74 3.44 -5.13
CA ASP A 389 3.19 3.91 -3.86
C ASP A 389 3.15 5.45 -3.78
N GLY A 390 2.49 5.98 -2.76
CA GLY A 390 2.33 7.43 -2.54
C GLY A 390 3.64 8.21 -2.36
N THR A 391 4.70 7.60 -1.83
CA THR A 391 6.03 8.23 -1.70
C THR A 391 6.74 8.28 -3.05
N SER A 392 6.67 7.17 -3.81
CA SER A 392 7.34 7.05 -5.11
C SER A 392 6.86 8.07 -6.15
N ILE A 393 5.61 8.57 -6.06
CA ILE A 393 5.08 9.56 -7.00
C ILE A 393 5.92 10.85 -7.04
N LEU A 394 6.48 11.25 -5.90
CA LEU A 394 7.34 12.43 -5.79
C LEU A 394 8.63 12.24 -6.59
N PHE A 395 9.26 11.06 -6.45
CA PHE A 395 10.51 10.74 -7.13
C PHE A 395 10.31 10.45 -8.61
N TYR A 396 9.17 9.85 -8.97
CA TYR A 396 8.75 9.70 -10.37
C TYR A 396 8.53 11.06 -11.04
N ALA A 397 7.87 12.02 -10.38
CA ALA A 397 7.65 13.35 -10.94
C ALA A 397 8.97 14.05 -11.31
N ARG A 398 10.00 13.95 -10.46
CA ARG A 398 11.35 14.51 -10.72
C ARG A 398 11.97 13.98 -12.02
N GLN A 399 11.68 12.73 -12.37
CA GLN A 399 12.22 12.08 -13.56
C GLN A 399 11.61 12.63 -14.85
N VAL A 400 10.39 13.15 -14.80
CA VAL A 400 9.62 13.53 -15.99
C VAL A 400 9.26 15.01 -16.04
N VAL A 401 9.65 15.79 -15.03
CA VAL A 401 9.15 17.16 -14.84
C VAL A 401 9.48 18.13 -15.96
N SER A 402 10.63 17.93 -16.61
CA SER A 402 11.10 18.74 -17.73
C SER A 402 10.52 18.30 -19.08
N GLU A 403 9.75 17.20 -19.10
CA GLU A 403 9.07 16.72 -20.30
C GLU A 403 7.71 17.41 -20.46
N SER A 404 7.32 17.69 -21.71
CA SER A 404 5.97 18.18 -22.02
C SER A 404 5.02 16.99 -22.23
N ARG A 405 4.40 16.50 -21.15
CA ARG A 405 3.55 15.30 -21.19
C ARG A 405 2.44 15.29 -20.12
N ARG A 406 1.44 14.44 -20.34
CA ARG A 406 0.39 14.15 -19.38
C ARG A 406 0.47 12.68 -18.99
N GLU A 407 0.59 12.42 -17.70
CA GLU A 407 0.67 11.08 -17.12
C GLU A 407 -0.58 10.78 -16.31
N ILE A 408 -1.16 9.62 -16.54
CA ILE A 408 -2.08 9.03 -15.59
C ILE A 408 -1.29 8.00 -14.79
N VAL A 409 -1.04 8.33 -13.52
CA VAL A 409 -0.24 7.51 -12.62
C VAL A 409 -1.17 6.70 -11.74
N LEU A 410 -0.94 5.39 -11.66
CA LEU A 410 -1.64 4.52 -10.74
C LEU A 410 -0.84 4.39 -9.45
N THR A 411 -1.48 4.65 -8.33
CA THR A 411 -0.85 4.73 -7.01
C THR A 411 -1.57 3.81 -6.02
N THR A 412 -0.81 3.10 -5.20
CA THR A 412 -1.33 2.37 -4.05
C THR A 412 -1.48 3.31 -2.87
N ILE A 413 -2.72 3.45 -2.35
CA ILE A 413 -3.05 4.22 -1.14
C ILE A 413 -4.00 3.36 -0.31
N ASP A 414 -3.68 3.09 0.96
CA ASP A 414 -4.50 2.24 1.85
C ASP A 414 -4.96 0.92 1.19
N GLU A 415 -4.00 0.21 0.57
CA GLU A 415 -4.24 -1.04 -0.17
C GLU A 415 -5.21 -0.94 -1.37
N THR A 416 -5.61 0.27 -1.78
CA THR A 416 -6.41 0.54 -2.99
C THR A 416 -5.54 1.06 -4.14
N PHE A 417 -5.96 0.82 -5.38
CA PHE A 417 -5.28 1.32 -6.58
C PHE A 417 -6.04 2.50 -7.16
N VAL A 418 -5.48 3.70 -7.02
CA VAL A 418 -6.12 4.96 -7.41
C VAL A 418 -5.35 5.67 -8.50
N LEU A 419 -6.05 6.36 -9.39
CA LEU A 419 -5.43 7.13 -10.47
C LEU A 419 -5.21 8.58 -10.04
N SER A 420 -4.10 9.15 -10.51
CA SER A 420 -3.83 10.58 -10.48
C SER A 420 -3.55 11.07 -11.90
N ASP A 421 -4.09 12.22 -12.28
CA ASP A 421 -3.76 12.89 -13.54
C ASP A 421 -2.73 13.97 -13.30
N ILE A 422 -1.56 13.84 -13.91
CA ILE A 422 -0.43 14.73 -13.72
C ILE A 422 -0.03 15.33 -15.07
N ARG A 423 0.02 16.65 -15.14
CA ARG A 423 0.41 17.43 -16.30
C ARG A 423 1.76 18.07 -16.05
N PHE A 424 2.73 17.66 -16.86
CA PHE A 424 4.06 18.23 -16.96
C PHE A 424 4.07 19.15 -18.18
N ASP A 425 3.80 20.43 -17.95
CA ASP A 425 3.61 21.40 -19.04
C ASP A 425 4.96 22.00 -19.51
N ASN A 426 6.07 21.65 -18.85
CA ASN A 426 7.39 22.27 -19.05
C ASN A 426 7.35 23.80 -18.91
N ILE A 427 6.48 24.31 -18.03
CA ILE A 427 6.36 25.74 -17.72
C ILE A 427 7.39 26.08 -16.66
N LYS A 428 8.28 27.01 -17.00
CA LYS A 428 9.23 27.61 -16.06
C LYS A 428 8.69 28.93 -15.52
N GLU A 429 8.68 29.10 -14.21
CA GLU A 429 8.31 30.36 -13.57
C GLU A 429 9.21 30.67 -12.37
N PRO A 430 9.47 31.96 -12.07
CA PRO A 430 10.18 32.33 -10.87
C PRO A 430 9.24 32.26 -9.66
N ILE A 431 9.66 31.57 -8.60
CA ILE A 431 8.95 31.57 -7.31
C ILE A 431 9.90 31.94 -6.17
N MET A 432 9.33 32.37 -5.04
CA MET A 432 10.12 32.62 -3.84
C MET A 432 10.32 31.33 -3.04
N VAL A 433 11.57 30.90 -2.89
CA VAL A 433 11.98 29.77 -2.05
C VAL A 433 12.96 30.30 -1.01
N ARG A 434 12.60 30.21 0.28
CA ARG A 434 13.47 30.61 1.40
C ARG A 434 14.08 32.01 1.27
N GLY A 435 13.29 32.95 0.74
CA GLY A 435 13.69 34.35 0.56
C GLY A 435 14.53 34.64 -0.70
N GLN A 436 14.76 33.63 -1.55
CA GLN A 436 15.48 33.78 -2.82
C GLN A 436 14.58 33.40 -3.99
N THR A 437 14.68 34.15 -5.09
CA THR A 437 13.93 33.85 -6.31
C THR A 437 14.62 32.70 -7.03
N GLU A 438 13.90 31.58 -7.19
CA GLU A 438 14.38 30.41 -7.92
C GLU A 438 13.52 30.19 -9.17
N ASN A 439 14.16 29.79 -10.27
CA ASN A 439 13.43 29.30 -11.45
C ASN A 439 13.03 27.84 -11.19
N VAL A 440 11.75 27.55 -11.42
CA VAL A 440 11.17 26.23 -11.15
C VAL A 440 10.33 25.77 -12.33
N PHE A 441 10.26 24.45 -12.53
CA PHE A 441 9.25 23.81 -13.33
C PHE A 441 7.96 23.68 -12.54
N ARG A 442 6.84 24.02 -13.17
CA ARG A 442 5.51 23.84 -12.61
C ARG A 442 4.87 22.56 -13.15
N VAL A 443 4.34 21.77 -12.23
CA VAL A 443 3.47 20.62 -12.49
C VAL A 443 2.07 20.96 -11.99
N SER A 444 1.05 20.49 -12.69
CA SER A 444 -0.33 20.59 -12.22
C SER A 444 -1.04 19.26 -12.40
N GLY A 445 -2.14 19.04 -11.71
CA GLY A 445 -2.89 17.81 -11.89
C GLY A 445 -4.17 17.76 -11.08
N GLU A 446 -4.81 16.60 -11.12
CA GLU A 446 -6.02 16.29 -10.36
C GLU A 446 -5.86 14.94 -9.65
N LEU A 447 -6.17 14.92 -8.36
CA LEU A 447 -6.21 13.70 -7.55
C LEU A 447 -7.64 13.16 -7.51
N PHE A 448 -7.83 11.90 -7.91
CA PHE A 448 -9.15 11.25 -7.96
C PHE A 448 -9.46 10.38 -6.73
N TYR A 449 -8.71 10.51 -5.64
CA TYR A 449 -8.93 9.78 -4.39
C TYR A 449 -9.08 10.74 -3.20
N LYS A 450 -9.67 10.28 -2.09
CA LYS A 450 -9.74 11.03 -0.84
C LYS A 450 -8.68 10.51 0.13
N GLY A 451 -7.57 11.23 0.27
CA GLY A 451 -6.55 10.93 1.29
C GLY A 451 -6.98 11.25 2.73
N ILE A 452 -6.08 11.06 3.70
CA ILE A 452 -6.31 11.22 5.17
C ILE A 452 -6.97 12.56 5.55
N VAL A 453 -6.66 13.64 4.84
CA VAL A 453 -7.23 14.99 5.05
C VAL A 453 -8.12 15.47 3.89
N GLY A 454 -8.56 14.56 3.02
CA GLY A 454 -9.44 14.89 1.90
C GLY A 454 -8.76 15.67 0.78
N PHE A 455 -7.46 15.42 0.54
CA PHE A 455 -6.76 15.80 -0.69
C PHE A 455 -7.58 15.31 -1.88
N THR A 456 -8.35 16.21 -2.49
CA THR A 456 -9.23 15.94 -3.63
C THR A 456 -9.24 17.16 -4.51
N GLY A 457 -9.19 16.95 -5.81
CA GLY A 457 -9.22 18.03 -6.79
C GLY A 457 -7.83 18.44 -7.25
N ASN A 458 -7.67 19.72 -7.58
CA ASN A 458 -6.48 20.17 -8.28
C ASN A 458 -5.28 20.29 -7.36
N PHE A 459 -4.10 20.04 -7.91
CA PHE A 459 -2.84 20.32 -7.25
C PHE A 459 -1.85 21.01 -8.18
N TRP A 460 -0.87 21.66 -7.58
CA TRP A 460 0.29 22.23 -8.22
C TRP A 460 1.54 21.84 -7.44
N GLY A 461 2.61 21.54 -8.17
CA GLY A 461 3.92 21.24 -7.61
C GLY A 461 4.99 22.05 -8.33
N TRP A 462 6.02 22.45 -7.61
CA TRP A 462 7.14 23.21 -8.14
C TRP A 462 8.45 22.49 -7.84
N PHE A 463 9.22 22.27 -8.90
CA PHE A 463 10.49 21.55 -8.86
C PHE A 463 11.58 22.47 -9.38
N ARG A 464 12.71 22.53 -8.70
CA ARG A 464 13.83 23.38 -9.07
C ARG A 464 14.32 23.08 -10.49
N ASP A 465 14.70 24.11 -11.23
CA ASP A 465 15.33 23.96 -12.55
C ASP A 465 16.83 23.65 -12.40
N ASP A 466 17.12 22.47 -11.85
CA ASP A 466 18.45 21.92 -11.67
C ASP A 466 18.49 20.43 -12.07
N PRO A 467 19.68 19.79 -12.13
CA PRO A 467 19.78 18.39 -12.55
C PRO A 467 19.07 17.37 -11.65
N THR A 468 18.68 17.73 -10.42
CA THR A 468 18.00 16.81 -9.49
C THR A 468 16.50 17.05 -9.41
N TYR A 469 16.03 18.17 -9.97
CA TYR A 469 14.65 18.60 -9.97
C TYR A 469 14.05 18.59 -8.57
N LEU A 470 14.77 19.10 -7.58
CA LEU A 470 14.33 19.04 -6.19
C LEU A 470 12.94 19.71 -6.01
N PRO A 471 11.94 19.05 -5.40
CA PRO A 471 10.67 19.69 -5.07
C PRO A 471 10.89 20.82 -4.06
N VAL A 472 10.28 21.98 -4.30
CA VAL A 472 10.46 23.17 -3.44
C VAL A 472 9.15 23.67 -2.84
N ALA A 473 8.04 23.42 -3.52
CA ALA A 473 6.70 23.75 -3.02
C ALA A 473 5.63 22.88 -3.67
N SER A 474 4.47 22.81 -3.02
CA SER A 474 3.23 22.33 -3.62
C SER A 474 2.02 22.99 -2.97
N ASP A 475 0.91 22.94 -3.68
CA ASP A 475 -0.36 23.51 -3.28
C ASP A 475 -1.48 22.55 -3.72
N PHE A 476 -2.25 22.07 -2.76
CA PHE A 476 -3.32 21.11 -2.97
C PHE A 476 -4.66 21.71 -2.59
N GLU A 477 -5.65 21.51 -3.45
CA GLU A 477 -7.05 21.68 -3.07
C GLU A 477 -7.46 20.54 -2.13
N ILE A 478 -8.17 20.92 -1.08
CA ILE A 478 -8.86 20.00 -0.17
C ILE A 478 -10.32 20.45 -0.07
N TRP A 479 -11.19 19.60 0.48
CA TRP A 479 -12.60 19.95 0.65
C TRP A 479 -12.81 21.27 1.41
N VAL A 480 -11.93 21.60 2.36
CA VAL A 480 -11.99 22.83 3.16
C VAL A 480 -10.72 23.66 2.97
N GLY A 481 -10.56 24.31 1.82
CA GLY A 481 -9.47 25.27 1.57
C GLY A 481 -8.29 24.65 0.82
N ARG A 482 -7.07 25.01 1.23
CA ARG A 482 -5.83 24.61 0.53
C ARG A 482 -4.75 24.20 1.52
N ILE A 483 -4.01 23.15 1.17
CA ILE A 483 -2.78 22.76 1.86
C ILE A 483 -1.60 23.21 1.03
N LYS A 484 -0.73 24.02 1.62
CA LYS A 484 0.54 24.43 1.03
C LYS A 484 1.68 23.71 1.73
N VAL A 485 2.55 23.11 0.94
CA VAL A 485 3.79 22.53 1.41
C VAL A 485 4.92 23.36 0.81
N THR A 486 5.83 23.84 1.64
CA THR A 486 6.95 24.67 1.17
C THR A 486 8.22 24.22 1.85
N MET A 487 9.34 24.21 1.12
CA MET A 487 10.65 23.92 1.68
C MET A 487 10.89 24.79 2.92
N ALA A 488 11.27 24.14 4.02
CA ALA A 488 11.40 24.81 5.31
C ALA A 488 12.59 25.80 5.32
N SER A 489 12.55 26.77 6.25
CA SER A 489 13.62 27.76 6.43
C SER A 489 14.95 27.12 6.84
N GLU A 490 16.10 27.80 6.66
CA GLU A 490 17.40 27.28 7.16
C GLU A 490 17.41 26.92 8.64
N GLU A 491 16.63 27.63 9.45
CA GLU A 491 16.50 27.37 10.87
C GLU A 491 15.65 26.11 11.12
N ASP A 492 14.49 26.00 10.47
CA ASP A 492 13.63 24.81 10.58
C ASP A 492 14.33 23.54 10.08
N GLN A 493 15.13 23.62 9.01
CA GLN A 493 15.95 22.51 8.52
C GLN A 493 16.96 22.01 9.57
N LYS A 494 17.31 22.82 10.58
CA LYS A 494 18.24 22.43 11.66
C LYS A 494 17.54 21.98 12.93
N LEU A 495 16.31 22.45 13.16
CA LEU A 495 15.55 22.26 14.41
C LEU A 495 14.42 21.22 14.27
N HIS A 496 14.32 20.53 13.14
CA HIS A 496 13.27 19.53 12.88
C HIS A 496 13.33 18.33 13.82
N ARG A 497 12.18 17.67 13.97
CA ARG A 497 12.00 16.57 14.92
C ARG A 497 12.87 15.35 14.61
N TYR A 498 13.08 15.05 13.33
CA TYR A 498 13.82 13.85 12.86
C TYR A 498 15.35 13.91 13.05
N ARG A 499 15.89 14.96 13.69
CA ARG A 499 17.34 15.10 13.95
C ARG A 499 17.79 14.46 15.28
N GLN A 500 16.88 13.87 16.06
CA GLN A 500 17.14 13.38 17.42
C GLN A 500 17.60 11.93 17.48
#